data_AF-A0A430AC25-F1
#
_entry.id   AF-A0A430AC25-F1
#
_cell.length_a   1.000
_cell.length_b   1.000
_cell.length_c   1.000
_cell.angle_alpha   90.00
_cell.angle_beta   90.00
_cell.angle_gamma   90.00
#
_symmetry.space_group_name_H-M   'P 1'
#
loop_
_entity.id
_entity.type
_entity.pdbx_description
1 polymer ?
#
loop_
_entity_poly.entity_id
_entity_poly.type
_entity_poly.pdbx_seq_one_letter_code
_entity_poly.pdbx_strand_id
1 'polypeptide(L)' 'MGIIDFFRKKKTVLGHQEIITEASLFVKENLSKEELQEKLQVLFTQALKEGTLEKIPSKKEIADLIKLVSL' A
#
# COMPACT_ATOMS: atom_id res chain seq x y z
N MET A 1 6.52 -18.97 11.56
CA MET A 1 6.40 -18.47 10.17
C MET A 1 5.48 -17.27 10.22
N GLY A 2 6.05 -16.06 10.23
CA GLY A 2 5.31 -14.83 10.53
C GLY A 2 4.40 -14.40 9.39
N ILE A 3 3.31 -13.71 9.73
CA ILE A 3 2.32 -13.14 8.79
C ILE A 3 3.01 -12.31 7.68
N ILE A 4 4.12 -11.67 8.02
CA ILE A 4 4.98 -10.88 7.11
C ILE A 4 5.58 -11.74 5.98
N ASP A 5 5.98 -12.98 6.28
CA ASP A 5 6.56 -13.91 5.30
C ASP A 5 5.50 -14.39 4.29
N PHE A 6 4.24 -14.48 4.73
CA PHE A 6 3.11 -14.85 3.88
C PHE A 6 2.78 -13.76 2.84
N PHE A 7 2.86 -12.48 3.23
CA PHE A 7 2.68 -11.35 2.31
C PHE A 7 3.90 -11.13 1.41
N ARG A 8 5.12 -11.40 1.91
CA ARG A 8 6.36 -11.38 1.08
C ARG A 8 6.33 -12.43 -0.03
N LYS A 9 5.80 -13.64 0.24
CA LYS A 9 5.65 -14.71 -0.76
C LYS A 9 4.57 -14.42 -1.82
N LYS A 10 3.62 -13.51 -1.53
CA LYS A 10 2.48 -13.21 -2.41
C LYS A 10 2.67 -11.98 -3.31
N LYS A 11 3.81 -11.28 -3.22
CA LYS A 11 4.08 -10.03 -3.97
C LYS A 11 2.93 -9.02 -3.81
N THR A 12 2.45 -8.95 -2.59
CA THR A 12 1.30 -8.13 -2.17
C THR A 12 1.84 -6.87 -1.53
N VAL A 13 1.12 -5.76 -1.66
CA VAL A 13 1.56 -4.43 -1.20
C VAL A 13 1.84 -4.41 0.30
N LEU A 14 1.11 -5.23 1.05
CA LEU A 14 1.27 -5.46 2.48
C LEU A 14 2.60 -6.15 2.86
N GLY A 15 3.34 -6.68 1.88
CA GLY A 15 4.69 -7.22 2.06
C GLY A 15 5.78 -6.15 1.95
N HIS A 16 5.45 -4.95 1.48
CA HIS A 16 6.40 -3.86 1.27
C HIS A 16 6.20 -2.78 2.34
N GLN A 17 7.11 -2.79 3.30
CA GLN A 17 7.03 -1.93 4.49
C GLN A 17 7.13 -0.43 4.14
N GLU A 18 7.88 -0.07 3.10
CA GLU A 18 7.94 1.30 2.55
C GLU A 18 6.56 1.79 2.12
N ILE A 19 5.82 0.98 1.35
CA ILE A 19 4.49 1.37 0.86
C ILE A 19 3.50 1.53 2.02
N ILE A 20 3.55 0.65 3.01
CA ILE A 20 2.72 0.77 4.21
C ILE A 20 3.05 2.07 4.96
N THR A 21 4.33 2.42 5.05
CA THR A 21 4.80 3.60 5.78
C THR A 21 4.34 4.88 5.09
N GLU A 22 4.53 4.99 3.77
CA GLU A 22 4.07 6.14 3.00
C GLU A 22 2.54 6.24 2.95
N ALA A 23 1.84 5.11 2.78
CA ALA A 23 0.38 5.09 2.88
C ALA A 23 -0.11 5.58 4.25
N SER A 24 0.57 5.19 5.33
CA SER A 24 0.25 5.66 6.69
C SER A 24 0.51 7.15 6.88
N LEU A 25 1.56 7.69 6.26
CA LEU A 25 1.78 9.14 6.21
C LEU A 25 0.62 9.85 5.52
N PHE A 26 0.15 9.36 4.38
CA PHE A 26 -0.99 9.97 3.66
C PHE A 26 -2.30 9.90 4.46
N VAL A 27 -2.54 8.83 5.21
CA VAL A 27 -3.72 8.75 6.08
C VAL A 27 -3.59 9.70 7.28
N LYS A 28 -2.39 9.86 7.83
CA LYS A 28 -2.12 10.84 8.89
C LYS A 28 -2.26 12.29 8.44
N GLU A 29 -2.03 12.59 7.16
CA GLU A 29 -2.24 13.93 6.59
C GLU A 29 -3.72 14.38 6.60
N ASN A 30 -4.68 13.56 7.07
CA ASN A 30 -6.12 13.88 7.09
C ASN A 30 -6.64 14.30 5.70
N LEU A 31 -6.05 13.73 4.65
CA LEU A 31 -6.44 13.98 3.27
C LEU A 31 -7.87 13.51 3.03
N SER A 32 -8.58 14.21 2.14
CA SER A 32 -9.89 13.77 1.67
C SER A 32 -9.78 12.38 1.03
N LYS A 33 -10.83 11.57 1.07
CA LYS A 33 -10.81 10.21 0.47
C LYS A 33 -10.33 10.21 -0.98
N GLU A 34 -10.70 11.24 -1.74
CA GLU A 34 -10.26 11.44 -3.13
C GLU A 34 -8.75 11.68 -3.22
N GLU A 35 -8.21 12.62 -2.45
CA GLU A 35 -6.76 12.92 -2.41
C GLU A 35 -5.94 11.72 -1.94
N LEU A 36 -6.42 11.03 -0.91
CA LEU A 36 -5.78 9.83 -0.35
C LEU A 36 -5.73 8.71 -1.40
N GLN A 37 -6.80 8.56 -2.19
CA GLN A 37 -6.87 7.58 -3.27
C GLN A 37 -5.95 7.95 -4.44
N GLU A 38 -5.84 9.23 -4.81
CA GLU A 38 -4.88 9.71 -5.81
C GLU A 38 -3.43 9.49 -5.35
N LYS A 39 -3.08 9.88 -4.11
CA LYS A 39 -1.73 9.69 -3.58
C LYS A 39 -1.35 8.21 -3.50
N LEU A 40 -2.26 7.34 -3.06
CA LEU A 40 -2.05 5.90 -3.07
C LEU A 40 -1.86 5.36 -4.49
N GLN A 41 -2.63 5.82 -5.48
CA GLN A 41 -2.43 5.41 -6.87
C GLN A 41 -1.06 5.82 -7.41
N VAL A 42 -0.61 7.04 -7.11
CA VAL A 42 0.72 7.51 -7.49
C VAL A 42 1.80 6.64 -6.86
N LEU A 43 1.68 6.35 -5.57
CA LEU A 43 2.62 5.52 -4.82
C LEU A 43 2.67 4.08 -5.39
N PHE A 44 1.52 3.46 -5.65
CA PHE A 44 1.50 2.13 -6.29
C PHE A 44 2.12 2.14 -7.69
N THR A 45 1.90 3.21 -8.45
CA THR A 45 2.48 3.38 -9.79
C THR A 45 3.99 3.57 -9.74
N GLN A 46 4.49 4.34 -8.77
CA GLN A 46 5.92 4.51 -8.53
C GLN A 46 6.55 3.20 -8.08
N ALA A 47 5.96 2.53 -7.09
CA ALA A 47 6.45 1.25 -6.60
C ALA A 47 6.45 0.16 -7.70
N LEU A 48 5.51 0.20 -8.64
CA LEU A 48 5.53 -0.65 -9.84
C LEU A 48 6.68 -0.31 -10.79
N LYS A 49 6.91 0.97 -11.04
CA LYS A 49 8.01 1.44 -11.90
C LYS A 49 9.38 1.12 -11.32
N GLU A 50 9.52 1.22 -10.00
CA GLU A 50 10.76 0.89 -9.29
C GLU A 50 10.98 -0.63 -9.16
N GLY A 51 9.99 -1.45 -9.54
CA GLY A 51 10.05 -2.91 -9.39
C GLY A 51 9.84 -3.39 -7.95
N THR A 52 9.50 -2.48 -7.03
CA THR A 52 9.07 -2.78 -5.66
C THR A 52 7.78 -3.59 -5.69
N LEU A 53 6.84 -3.25 -6.55
CA LEU A 53 5.65 -4.05 -6.84
C LEU A 53 5.79 -4.73 -8.21
N GLU A 54 5.47 -6.02 -8.27
CA GLU A 54 5.44 -6.75 -9.54
C GLU A 54 4.08 -6.70 -10.24
N LYS A 55 3.05 -6.22 -9.55
CA LYS A 55 1.69 -6.09 -10.08
C LYS A 55 0.94 -4.95 -9.43
N ILE A 56 -0.03 -4.40 -10.16
CA ILE A 56 -0.97 -3.43 -9.60
C ILE A 56 -1.77 -4.11 -8.48
N PRO A 57 -1.80 -3.55 -7.26
CA PRO A 57 -2.63 -4.07 -6.19
C PRO A 57 -4.09 -4.16 -6.60
N SER A 58 -4.73 -5.26 -6.22
CA SER A 58 -6.18 -5.36 -6.37
C SER A 58 -6.89 -4.38 -5.43
N LYS A 59 -8.09 -3.93 -5.79
CA LYS A 59 -8.93 -3.06 -4.91
C LYS A 59 -9.06 -3.59 -3.48
N LYS A 60 -9.09 -4.92 -3.30
CA LYS A 60 -9.07 -5.58 -1.99
C LYS A 60 -7.80 -5.27 -1.19
N GLU A 61 -6.63 -5.35 -1.80
CA GLU A 61 -5.36 -5.06 -1.14
C GLU A 61 -5.23 -3.58 -0.77
N ILE A 62 -5.71 -2.69 -1.64
CA ILE A 62 -5.74 -1.25 -1.36
C ILE A 62 -6.64 -0.98 -0.15
N ALA A 63 -7.83 -1.60 -0.11
CA ALA A 63 -8.74 -1.46 1.02
C ALA A 63 -8.18 -2.04 2.32
N ASP A 64 -7.47 -3.18 2.25
CA ASP A 64 -6.80 -3.78 3.40
C ASP A 64 -5.65 -2.90 3.91
N LEU A 65 -4.84 -2.34 2.99
CA LEU A 65 -3.78 -1.40 3.30
C LEU A 65 -4.35 -0.16 4.01
N ILE A 66 -5.37 0.46 3.43
CA ILE A 66 -6.06 1.63 4.02
C ILE A 66 -6.59 1.29 5.41
N LYS A 67 -7.23 0.13 5.60
CA LYS A 67 -7.69 -0.32 6.92
C LYS A 67 -6.55 -0.49 7.90
N LEU A 68 -5.43 -1.04 7.46
CA LEU A 68 -4.27 -1.31 8.31
C LEU A 68 -3.60 -0.01 8.77
N VAL A 69 -3.51 0.99 7.91
CA VAL A 69 -2.86 2.27 8.23
C VAL A 69 -3.80 3.31 8.86
N SER A 70 -5.12 3.09 8.79
CA SER A 70 -6.16 3.92 9.42
C SER A 70 -6.54 3.45 10.83
N LEU A 71 -5.94 2.36 11.31
CA LEU A 71 -6.15 1.76 12.64
C LEU A 71 -5.13 2.30 13.64
#